data_AF-A0AB34CZ55-F1
#
_entry.id   AF-A0AB34CZ55-F1
#
_cell.length_a   1.000
_cell.length_b   1.000
_cell.length_c   1.000
_cell.angle_alpha   90.00
_cell.angle_beta   90.00
_cell.angle_gamma   90.00
#
_symmetry.space_group_name_H-M   'P 1'
#
loop_
_entity.id
_entity.type
_entity.pdbx_description
1 polymer ?
#
loop_
_entity_poly.entity_id
_entity_poly.type
_entity_poly.pdbx_seq_one_letter_code
_entity_poly.pdbx_strand_id
1 'polypeptide(L)'
;MNIRRRNRLYAAVAILLGLGLATALVMYALRSNIDLFYTPGEILYGKGEAHEKPEAGQRLRVGGMVMPGSVRRDPNTLAVSFKLYDARGVVSVSFEGILPDLFREGQGVVAQGVLTTGNQIIAKEVLAKHDEKYTPPEIEDAMKQNHTGPQSLYQAGNKSP
;
A
#
# COMPACT_ATOMS: atom_id res chain seq x y z
N MET A 1 -12.20 3.95 -59.93
CA MET A 1 -11.87 3.22 -58.69
C MET A 1 -12.83 2.04 -58.53
N ASN A 2 -12.35 0.80 -58.47
CA ASN A 2 -13.21 -0.39 -58.46
C ASN A 2 -14.11 -0.42 -57.20
N ILE A 3 -15.44 -0.39 -57.39
CA ILE A 3 -16.46 -0.33 -56.32
C ILE A 3 -16.24 -1.44 -55.27
N ARG A 4 -15.87 -2.65 -55.71
CA ARG A 4 -15.55 -3.79 -54.83
C ARG A 4 -14.35 -3.54 -53.91
N ARG A 5 -13.31 -2.85 -54.40
CA ARG A 5 -12.12 -2.51 -53.60
C ARG A 5 -12.41 -1.39 -52.61
N ARG A 6 -13.24 -0.41 -53.00
CA ARG A 6 -13.68 0.69 -52.12
C ARG A 6 -14.50 0.17 -50.94
N ASN A 7 -15.43 -0.76 -51.19
CA ASN A 7 -16.25 -1.35 -50.11
C ASN A 7 -15.41 -2.20 -49.15
N ARG A 8 -14.41 -2.96 -49.65
CA ARG A 8 -13.47 -3.71 -48.79
C ARG A 8 -12.60 -2.77 -47.94
N LEU A 9 -12.17 -1.64 -48.50
CA LEU A 9 -11.42 -0.63 -47.76
C LEU A 9 -12.28 -0.01 -46.64
N TYR A 10 -13.53 0.36 -46.92
CA TYR A 10 -14.43 0.87 -45.88
C TYR A 10 -14.70 -0.16 -44.78
N ALA A 11 -14.88 -1.43 -45.14
CA ALA A 11 -15.03 -2.51 -44.15
C ALA A 11 -13.78 -2.65 -43.27
N ALA A 12 -12.59 -2.63 -43.86
CA ALA A 12 -11.33 -2.73 -43.11
C ALA A 12 -11.13 -1.53 -42.15
N VAL A 13 -11.41 -0.31 -42.60
CA VAL A 13 -11.33 0.90 -41.75
C VAL A 13 -12.36 0.87 -40.64
N ALA A 14 -13.60 0.44 -40.92
CA ALA A 14 -14.63 0.31 -39.90
C ALA A 14 -14.25 -0.71 -38.82
N ILE A 15 -13.65 -1.85 -39.21
CA ILE A 15 -13.15 -2.85 -38.26
C ILE A 15 -12.01 -2.28 -37.42
N LEU A 16 -11.05 -1.60 -38.04
CA LEU A 16 -9.93 -0.98 -37.30
C LEU A 16 -10.41 0.09 -36.31
N LEU A 17 -11.37 0.93 -36.71
CA LEU A 17 -11.97 1.93 -35.83
C LEU A 17 -12.75 1.27 -34.68
N GLY A 18 -13.52 0.23 -34.99
CA GLY A 18 -14.25 -0.54 -33.97
C GLY A 18 -13.32 -1.19 -32.97
N LEU A 19 -12.22 -1.79 -33.43
CA LEU A 19 -11.19 -2.37 -32.57
C LEU A 19 -10.50 -1.30 -31.71
N GLY A 20 -10.10 -0.17 -32.31
CA GLY A 20 -9.47 0.93 -31.59
C GLY A 20 -10.38 1.50 -30.50
N LEU A 21 -11.67 1.70 -30.79
CA LEU A 21 -12.64 2.15 -29.80
C LEU A 21 -12.82 1.13 -28.67
N ALA A 22 -12.94 -0.15 -28.99
CA ALA A 22 -13.05 -1.20 -27.98
C ALA A 22 -11.82 -1.24 -27.06
N THR A 23 -10.61 -1.19 -27.60
CA THR A 23 -9.37 -1.16 -26.81
C THR A 23 -9.29 0.09 -25.93
N ALA A 24 -9.67 1.26 -26.46
CA ALA A 24 -9.69 2.51 -25.69
C ALA A 24 -10.66 2.44 -24.50
N LEU A 25 -11.87 1.88 -24.71
CA LEU A 25 -12.85 1.70 -23.64
C LEU A 25 -12.37 0.72 -22.57
N VAL A 26 -11.71 -0.38 -22.96
CA VAL A 26 -11.12 -1.33 -22.01
C VAL A 26 -10.01 -0.68 -21.18
N MET A 27 -9.09 0.06 -21.82
CA MET A 27 -8.02 0.80 -21.12
C MET A 27 -8.59 1.83 -20.15
N TYR A 28 -9.63 2.56 -20.55
CA TYR A 28 -10.31 3.53 -19.69
C TYR A 28 -10.94 2.88 -18.45
N ALA A 29 -11.67 1.78 -18.64
CA ALA A 29 -12.29 1.04 -17.55
C ALA A 29 -11.23 0.48 -16.58
N LEU A 30 -10.11 -0.05 -17.10
CA LEU A 30 -9.03 -0.57 -16.26
C LEU A 30 -8.40 0.52 -15.38
N ARG A 31 -8.16 1.72 -15.93
CA ARG A 31 -7.59 2.86 -15.16
C ARG A 31 -8.46 3.25 -13.96
N SER A 32 -9.78 3.13 -14.08
CA SER A 32 -10.72 3.43 -12.97
C SER A 32 -10.81 2.36 -11.87
N ASN A 33 -10.34 1.13 -12.13
CA ASN A 33 -10.52 0.01 -11.19
C ASN A 33 -9.26 -0.34 -10.37
N ILE A 34 -8.12 0.29 -10.64
CA ILE A 34 -6.87 -0.02 -9.96
C ILE A 34 -6.81 0.74 -8.62
N ASP A 35 -6.69 -0.01 -7.53
CA ASP A 35 -6.37 0.52 -6.19
C ASP A 35 -4.92 1.00 -6.16
N LEU A 36 -4.68 2.23 -6.62
CA LEU A 36 -3.35 2.82 -6.68
C LEU A 36 -2.78 3.07 -5.28
N PHE A 37 -1.49 2.79 -5.13
CA PHE A 37 -0.74 3.08 -3.90
C PHE A 37 -0.21 4.52 -3.90
N TYR A 38 -0.41 5.23 -2.80
CA TYR A 38 0.06 6.59 -2.57
C TYR A 38 0.67 6.75 -1.17
N THR A 39 1.61 7.68 -1.03
CA THR A 39 2.06 8.19 0.27
C THR A 39 1.27 9.45 0.68
N PRO A 40 1.19 9.81 1.98
CA PRO A 40 0.59 11.05 2.44
C PRO A 40 1.06 12.29 1.67
N GLY A 41 2.37 12.36 1.38
CA GLY A 41 2.94 13.45 0.59
C GLY A 41 2.54 13.43 -0.88
N GLU A 42 2.35 12.26 -1.49
CA GLU A 42 1.88 12.18 -2.88
C GLU A 42 0.40 12.55 -3.01
N ILE A 43 -0.42 12.29 -2.00
CA ILE A 43 -1.83 12.71 -1.98
C ILE A 43 -1.94 14.24 -1.97
N LEU A 44 -1.06 14.92 -1.22
CA LEU A 44 -1.07 16.38 -1.08
C LEU A 44 -0.43 17.08 -2.29
N TYR A 45 0.77 16.65 -2.69
CA TYR A 45 1.59 17.35 -3.67
C TYR A 45 1.53 16.73 -5.07
N GLY A 46 0.89 15.57 -5.24
CA GLY A 46 0.84 14.82 -6.49
C GLY A 46 1.91 13.71 -6.53
N LYS A 47 1.60 12.66 -7.29
CA LYS A 47 2.46 11.50 -7.51
C LYS A 47 3.28 11.64 -8.79
N GLY A 48 4.59 11.39 -8.69
CA GLY A 48 5.54 11.40 -9.82
C GLY A 48 5.74 12.77 -10.48
N GLU A 49 6.43 12.78 -11.62
CA GLU A 49 6.71 14.02 -12.37
C GLU A 49 5.43 14.66 -12.95
N ALA A 50 4.41 13.84 -13.21
CA ALA A 50 3.12 14.28 -13.74
C ALA A 50 2.22 14.98 -12.72
N HIS A 51 2.60 15.05 -11.43
CA HIS A 51 1.81 15.66 -10.35
C HIS A 51 0.34 15.19 -10.32
N GLU A 52 0.07 13.94 -10.70
CA GLU A 52 -1.28 13.41 -10.69
C GLU A 52 -1.77 13.34 -9.24
N LYS A 53 -2.80 14.13 -8.94
CA LYS A 53 -3.48 14.11 -7.65
C LYS A 53 -4.63 13.11 -7.72
N PRO A 54 -4.82 12.30 -6.67
CA PRO A 54 -6.00 11.44 -6.59
C PRO A 54 -7.27 12.30 -6.54
N GLU A 55 -8.31 11.85 -7.24
CA GLU A 55 -9.60 12.53 -7.26
C GLU A 55 -10.43 12.15 -6.03
N ALA A 56 -11.28 13.06 -5.56
CA ALA A 56 -12.23 12.75 -4.49
C ALA A 56 -13.24 11.70 -4.99
N GLY A 57 -13.46 10.65 -4.20
CA GLY A 57 -14.26 9.47 -4.57
C GLY A 57 -13.45 8.32 -5.15
N GLN A 58 -12.16 8.50 -5.42
CA GLN A 58 -11.30 7.43 -5.93
C GLN A 58 -10.91 6.45 -4.81
N ARG A 59 -10.95 5.15 -5.14
CA ARG A 59 -10.40 4.09 -4.27
C ARG A 59 -8.88 4.07 -4.37
N LEU A 60 -8.21 4.09 -3.23
CA LEU A 60 -6.75 4.12 -3.16
C LEU A 60 -6.23 3.38 -1.92
N ARG A 61 -4.93 3.07 -1.96
CA ARG A 61 -4.17 2.54 -0.82
C ARG A 61 -3.19 3.62 -0.39
N VAL A 62 -3.24 4.02 0.86
CA VAL A 62 -2.28 4.97 1.44
C VAL A 62 -1.33 4.24 2.38
N GLY A 63 -0.03 4.38 2.15
CA GLY A 63 0.99 3.86 3.06
C GLY A 63 1.72 4.99 3.77
N GLY A 64 1.82 4.93 5.09
CA GLY A 64 2.52 5.94 5.89
C GLY A 64 2.77 5.48 7.32
N MET A 65 3.42 6.33 8.09
CA MET A 65 3.67 6.11 9.51
C MET A 65 2.49 6.66 10.32
N VAL A 66 2.05 5.93 11.35
CA VAL A 66 1.01 6.43 12.26
C VAL A 66 1.59 7.50 13.16
N MET A 67 1.01 8.70 13.16
CA MET A 67 1.46 9.82 13.99
C MET A 67 1.22 9.51 15.47
N PRO A 68 2.24 9.59 16.34
CA PRO A 68 2.07 9.41 17.79
C PRO A 68 1.07 10.41 18.39
N GLY A 69 0.21 9.93 19.29
CA GLY A 69 -0.88 10.69 19.92
C GLY A 69 -2.02 11.09 18.98
N SER A 70 -2.03 10.62 17.72
CA SER A 70 -3.09 10.97 16.77
C SER A 70 -4.27 10.01 16.79
N VAL A 71 -4.12 8.82 17.39
CA VAL A 71 -5.14 7.78 17.38
C VAL A 71 -6.25 8.14 18.36
N ARG A 72 -7.44 8.38 17.84
CA ARG A 72 -8.65 8.64 18.62
C ARG A 72 -9.69 7.58 18.32
N ARG A 73 -10.08 6.86 19.36
CA ARG A 73 -11.14 5.84 19.31
C ARG A 73 -12.38 6.44 19.95
N ASP A 74 -13.52 6.28 19.32
CA ASP A 74 -14.79 6.65 19.90
C ASP A 74 -15.17 5.63 21.00
N PRO A 75 -15.65 6.05 22.17
CA PRO A 75 -16.01 5.14 23.26
C PRO A 75 -17.34 4.42 23.04
N ASN A 76 -18.20 4.93 22.16
CA ASN A 76 -19.56 4.42 21.92
C ASN A 76 -19.67 3.63 20.60
N THR A 77 -18.72 3.82 19.68
CA THR A 77 -18.73 3.20 18.34
C THR A 77 -17.38 2.56 18.01
N LEU A 78 -17.32 1.76 16.95
CA LEU A 78 -16.07 1.19 16.40
C LEU A 78 -15.30 2.18 15.52
N ALA A 79 -15.65 3.47 15.57
CA ALA A 79 -15.00 4.50 14.79
C ALA A 79 -13.62 4.83 15.38
N VAL A 80 -12.60 4.82 14.53
CA VAL A 80 -11.24 5.19 14.86
C VAL A 80 -10.74 6.21 13.85
N SER A 81 -10.18 7.30 14.33
CA SER A 81 -9.51 8.31 13.51
C SER A 81 -8.04 8.39 13.90
N PHE A 82 -7.16 8.46 12.90
CA PHE A 82 -5.73 8.60 13.12
C PHE A 82 -5.10 9.36 11.95
N LYS A 83 -3.90 9.89 12.15
CA LYS A 83 -3.17 10.59 11.10
C LYS A 83 -2.01 9.73 10.61
N LEU A 84 -1.89 9.64 9.29
CA LEU A 84 -0.71 9.06 8.63
C LEU A 84 0.20 10.19 8.19
N TYR A 85 1.48 10.08 8.50
CA TYR A 85 2.50 11.01 8.07
C TYR A 85 3.62 10.31 7.31
N ASP A 86 4.31 11.09 6.50
CA ASP A 86 5.52 10.73 5.78
C ASP A 86 6.46 11.94 5.80
N ALA A 87 7.67 11.82 5.25
CA ALA A 87 8.67 12.88 5.15
C ALA A 87 8.13 14.17 4.50
N ARG A 88 7.09 14.06 3.68
CA ARG A 88 6.55 15.18 2.89
C ARG A 88 5.23 15.73 3.39
N GLY A 89 4.43 15.01 4.17
CA GLY A 89 3.07 15.47 4.48
C GLY A 89 2.28 14.58 5.41
N VAL A 90 1.06 15.01 5.73
CA VAL A 90 0.16 14.37 6.71
C VAL A 90 -1.26 14.27 6.14
N VAL A 91 -1.88 13.10 6.27
CA VAL A 91 -3.28 12.87 5.88
C VAL A 91 -4.08 12.26 7.03
N SER A 92 -5.37 12.56 7.06
CA SER A 92 -6.28 12.03 8.10
C SER A 92 -6.97 10.77 7.60
N VAL A 93 -7.02 9.74 8.42
CA VAL A 93 -7.68 8.46 8.12
C VAL A 93 -8.81 8.24 9.13
N SER A 94 -9.99 7.91 8.63
CA SER A 94 -11.13 7.46 9.41
C SER A 94 -11.41 6.00 9.06
N PHE A 95 -11.51 5.14 10.07
CA PHE A 95 -11.75 3.71 9.92
C PHE A 95 -12.88 3.32 10.86
N GLU A 96 -13.76 2.43 10.42
CA GLU A 96 -14.83 1.89 11.26
C GLU A 96 -14.67 0.38 11.33
N GLY A 97 -14.27 -0.12 12.51
CA GLY A 97 -14.02 -1.54 12.72
C GLY A 97 -12.92 -1.81 13.74
N ILE A 98 -12.49 -3.07 13.78
CA ILE A 98 -11.44 -3.53 14.68
C ILE A 98 -10.09 -3.36 13.97
N LEU A 99 -9.19 -2.59 14.59
CA LEU A 99 -7.82 -2.47 14.10
C LEU A 99 -7.05 -3.77 14.36
N PRO A 100 -6.09 -4.16 13.50
CA PRO A 100 -5.21 -5.29 13.76
C PRO A 100 -4.45 -5.11 15.08
N ASP A 101 -4.17 -6.20 15.78
CA ASP A 101 -3.40 -6.17 17.06
C ASP A 101 -2.00 -5.57 16.91
N LEU A 102 -1.46 -5.63 15.69
CA LEU A 102 -0.15 -5.10 15.33
C LEU A 102 -0.17 -3.60 15.00
N PHE A 103 -1.34 -2.96 14.97
CA PHE A 103 -1.43 -1.52 14.78
C PHE A 103 -0.91 -0.78 16.02
N ARG A 104 0.14 0.02 15.83
CA ARG A 104 0.70 0.90 16.88
C ARG A 104 1.09 2.24 16.31
N GLU A 105 1.09 3.23 17.20
CA GLU A 105 1.64 4.54 16.91
C GLU A 105 3.15 4.45 16.61
N GLY A 106 3.62 5.23 15.65
CA GLY A 106 5.02 5.20 15.23
C GLY A 106 5.40 3.98 14.38
N GLN A 107 4.45 3.16 13.93
CA GLN A 107 4.69 2.07 12.98
C GLN A 107 4.12 2.38 11.59
N GLY A 108 4.67 1.70 10.59
CA GLY A 108 4.23 1.78 9.20
C GLY A 108 2.96 0.98 8.97
N VAL A 109 1.95 1.62 8.42
CA VAL A 109 0.62 1.04 8.18
C VAL A 109 0.16 1.40 6.77
N VAL A 110 -0.59 0.49 6.15
CA VAL A 110 -1.26 0.72 4.88
C VAL A 110 -2.77 0.74 5.12
N ALA A 111 -3.43 1.84 4.77
CA ALA A 111 -4.89 1.95 4.82
C ALA A 111 -5.46 1.91 3.40
N GLN A 112 -6.43 1.03 3.15
CA GLN A 112 -7.14 0.95 1.87
C GLN A 112 -8.52 1.58 2.05
N GLY A 113 -8.87 2.52 1.17
CA GLY A 113 -10.07 3.32 1.35
C GLY A 113 -10.45 4.16 0.16
N VAL A 114 -11.37 5.09 0.40
CA VAL A 114 -11.79 6.11 -0.56
C VAL A 114 -11.30 7.47 -0.08
N LEU A 115 -10.73 8.25 -1.01
CA LEU A 115 -10.36 9.62 -0.72
C LEU A 115 -11.60 10.51 -0.70
N THR A 116 -11.80 11.24 0.39
CA THR A 116 -12.83 12.27 0.56
C THR A 116 -12.24 13.66 0.36
N THR A 117 -13.11 14.66 0.21
CA THR A 117 -12.73 16.07 0.20
C THR A 117 -11.90 16.43 1.45
N GLY A 118 -10.85 17.25 1.27
CA GLY A 118 -10.02 17.73 2.39
C GLY A 118 -8.95 16.75 2.88
N ASN A 119 -8.43 15.86 2.01
CA ASN A 119 -7.32 14.95 2.33
C ASN A 119 -7.62 13.96 3.47
N GLN A 120 -8.91 13.67 3.64
CA GLN A 120 -9.40 12.64 4.54
C GLN A 120 -9.66 11.36 3.76
N ILE A 121 -9.25 10.23 4.32
CA ILE A 121 -9.43 8.91 3.71
C ILE A 121 -10.37 8.12 4.59
N ILE A 122 -11.46 7.65 4.00
CA ILE A 122 -12.36 6.70 4.65
C ILE A 122 -11.81 5.30 4.35
N ALA A 123 -11.06 4.76 5.29
CA ALA A 123 -10.48 3.44 5.20
C ALA A 123 -11.56 2.37 5.40
N LYS A 124 -11.59 1.41 4.48
CA LYS A 124 -12.35 0.17 4.60
C LYS A 124 -11.54 -0.93 5.27
N GLU A 125 -10.22 -0.88 5.12
CA GLU A 125 -9.30 -1.88 5.65
C GLU A 125 -7.99 -1.23 6.07
N VAL A 126 -7.41 -1.70 7.16
CA VAL A 126 -6.13 -1.24 7.69
C VAL A 126 -5.22 -2.44 7.86
N LEU A 127 -4.08 -2.41 7.17
CA LEU A 127 -3.07 -3.46 7.18
C LEU A 127 -1.84 -2.93 7.92
N ALA A 128 -1.55 -3.52 9.07
CA ALA A 128 -0.30 -3.27 9.79
C ALA A 128 0.78 -4.20 9.24
N LYS A 129 2.02 -3.70 9.11
CA LYS A 129 3.13 -4.53 8.65
C LYS A 129 3.42 -5.64 9.67
N HIS A 130 3.40 -6.90 9.23
CA HIS A 130 3.87 -8.03 10.02
C HIS A 130 5.40 -7.99 10.11
N ASP A 131 5.96 -7.65 11.28
CA ASP A 131 7.38 -7.82 11.56
C ASP A 131 7.66 -9.27 11.97
N GLU A 132 7.29 -10.23 11.12
CA GLU A 132 7.79 -11.60 11.30
C GLU A 132 9.18 -11.69 10.68
N LYS A 133 10.20 -11.47 11.51
CA LYS A 133 11.55 -11.92 11.21
C LYS A 133 11.55 -13.45 11.23
N TYR A 134 11.15 -14.06 10.12
CA TYR A 134 11.17 -15.51 9.94
C TYR A 134 12.59 -16.02 10.18
N THR A 135 12.76 -16.79 11.25
CA THR A 135 14.00 -17.52 11.52
C THR A 135 13.75 -18.96 11.10
N PRO A 136 14.40 -19.46 10.04
CA PRO A 136 14.23 -20.83 9.58
C PRO A 136 14.59 -21.84 10.68
N PRO A 137 13.86 -22.97 10.79
CA PRO A 137 14.13 -24.01 11.80
C PRO A 137 15.53 -24.63 11.66
N GLU A 138 16.14 -24.53 10.47
CA GLU A 138 17.53 -24.95 10.22
C GLU A 138 18.54 -24.23 11.11
N ILE A 139 18.26 -22.97 11.51
CA ILE A 139 19.14 -22.19 12.39
C ILE A 139 19.00 -22.63 13.85
N GLU A 140 17.80 -23.02 14.29
CA GLU A 140 17.59 -23.59 15.63
C GLU A 140 18.25 -24.97 15.76
N ASP A 141 18.18 -25.80 14.72
CA ASP A 141 18.82 -27.11 14.70
C ASP A 141 20.36 -27.01 14.63
N ALA A 142 20.89 -26.06 13.85
CA ALA A 142 22.33 -25.76 13.84
C ALA A 142 22.83 -25.20 15.18
N MET A 143 22.01 -24.44 15.92
CA MET A 143 22.35 -23.95 17.26
C MET A 143 22.30 -25.04 18.34
N LYS A 144 21.43 -26.06 18.19
CA LYS A 144 21.39 -27.23 19.08
C LYS A 144 22.53 -28.22 18.82
N GLN A 145 22.91 -28.44 17.56
CA GLN A 145 24.01 -29.34 17.20
C GLN A 145 25.39 -28.84 17.65
N ASN A 146 25.60 -27.52 17.73
CA ASN A 146 26.90 -26.93 18.11
C ASN A 146 27.13 -26.74 19.63
N HIS A 147 26.22 -27.22 20.49
CA HIS A 147 26.35 -27.10 21.96
C HIS A 147 26.96 -28.34 22.66
N THR A 148 27.63 -29.25 21.93
CA THR A 148 28.38 -30.39 22.50
C THR A 148 29.89 -30.14 22.63
N GLY A 149 30.32 -28.88 22.72
CA GLY A 149 31.68 -28.51 23.11
C GLY A 149 31.71 -27.96 24.53
N PRO A 150 32.58 -28.43 25.44
CA PRO A 150 32.63 -27.92 26.81
C PRO A 150 32.91 -26.40 26.81
N GLN A 151 32.03 -25.64 27.47
CA GLN A 151 32.11 -24.18 27.63
C GLN A 151 33.38 -23.70 28.37
N SER A 152 34.23 -24.60 28.85
CA SER A 152 35.46 -24.31 29.59
C SER A 152 36.58 -23.70 28.74
N LEU A 153 36.49 -23.72 27.41
CA LEU A 153 37.54 -23.18 26.52
C LEU A 153 37.45 -21.67 26.28
N TYR A 154 36.29 -21.03 26.53
CA TYR A 154 36.08 -19.61 26.23
C TYR A 154 36.33 -18.66 27.42
N GLN A 155 36.59 -19.19 28.62
CA GLN A 155 36.79 -18.39 29.83
C GLN A 155 38.27 -18.18 30.21
N ALA A 156 39.21 -18.63 29.37
CA ALA A 156 40.67 -18.57 29.64
C ALA A 156 41.40 -17.42 28.91
N GLY A 157 40.69 -16.35 28.52
CA GLY A 157 41.28 -15.22 27.78
C GLY A 157 41.27 -13.87 28.50
N ASN A 158 40.64 -13.74 29.68
CA ASN A 158 40.49 -12.45 30.35
C ASN A 158 41.05 -12.43 31.78
N LYS A 159 42.25 -12.97 31.96
CA LYS A 159 43.12 -12.61 33.08
C LYS A 159 44.56 -12.54 32.59
N SER A 160 45.09 -11.32 32.58
CA SER A 160 46.36 -10.91 33.20
C SER A 160 46.94 -9.68 32.46
N PRO A 161 47.79 -8.88 33.09
CA PRO A 161 48.02 -8.61 34.52
C PRO A 161 47.58 -7.20 34.95
#